data_AF-A0A7W7HTR5-F1
#
_entry.id   AF-A0A7W7HTR5-F1
#
_cell.length_a   1.000
_cell.length_b   1.000
_cell.length_c   1.000
_cell.angle_alpha   90.00
_cell.angle_beta   90.00
_cell.angle_gamma   90.00
#
_symmetry.space_group_name_H-M   'P 1'
#
loop_
_entity.id
_entity.type
_entity.pdbx_description
1 polymer ?
#
loop_
_entity_poly.entity_id
_entity_poly.type
_entity_poly.pdbx_seq_one_letter_code
_entity_poly.pdbx_strand_id
1 'polypeptide(L)'
;MRVLLTPFRAIYRGLVRLANSPRNLILSYLLLIVVCSVLYRFFERESLGDSLWWAVVTASTVGYGDISPGTWQGRVMAAVLISVMVLIVVPLITAHFASKLIVDHDAFRHEEQEELKNNLRHVRRLLEELAARQGVTAEDSADPPPAPSDR
;
A
#
# COMPACT_ATOMS: atom_id res chain seq x y z
N MET A 1 -14.76 -22.16 -11.90
CA MET A 1 -14.55 -20.74 -11.56
C MET A 1 -13.41 -20.46 -10.56
N ARG A 2 -13.12 -21.33 -9.56
CA ARG A 2 -12.00 -21.11 -8.59
C ARG A 2 -10.58 -21.25 -9.16
N VAL A 3 -10.37 -22.10 -10.18
CA VAL A 3 -9.04 -22.36 -10.76
C VAL A 3 -8.49 -21.16 -11.55
N LEU A 4 -9.36 -20.41 -12.24
CA LEU A 4 -8.97 -19.28 -13.08
C LEU A 4 -8.36 -18.10 -12.29
N LEU A 5 -8.73 -17.94 -11.03
CA LEU A 5 -8.27 -16.83 -10.17
C LEU A 5 -7.05 -17.18 -9.31
N THR A 6 -6.61 -18.44 -9.29
CA THR A 6 -5.42 -18.85 -8.53
C THR A 6 -4.11 -18.16 -8.97
N PRO A 7 -3.79 -18.00 -10.27
CA PRO A 7 -2.60 -17.24 -10.68
C PRO A 7 -2.69 -15.77 -10.28
N PHE A 8 -3.88 -15.17 -10.42
CA PHE A 8 -4.11 -13.78 -10.03
C PHE A 8 -3.93 -13.54 -8.53
N ARG A 9 -4.44 -14.45 -7.69
CA ARG A 9 -4.25 -14.39 -6.23
C ARG A 9 -2.82 -14.70 -5.80
N ALA A 10 -2.07 -15.50 -6.56
CA ALA A 10 -0.64 -15.74 -6.30
C ALA A 10 0.20 -14.49 -6.60
N ILE A 11 -0.06 -13.85 -7.75
CA ILE A 11 0.56 -12.58 -8.15
C ILE A 11 0.24 -11.49 -7.13
N TYR A 12 -1.03 -11.34 -6.75
CA TYR A 12 -1.46 -10.36 -5.75
C TYR A 12 -0.77 -10.58 -4.39
N ARG A 13 -0.71 -11.83 -3.89
CA ARG A 13 -0.01 -12.14 -2.64
C ARG A 13 1.50 -11.90 -2.73
N GLY A 14 2.10 -12.16 -3.89
CA GLY A 14 3.49 -11.80 -4.17
C GLY A 14 3.70 -10.29 -4.09
N LEU A 15 2.86 -9.52 -4.77
CA LEU A 15 2.90 -8.05 -4.77
C LEU A 15 2.75 -7.48 -3.36
N VAL A 16 1.79 -7.99 -2.59
CA VAL A 16 1.56 -7.58 -1.20
C VAL A 16 2.76 -7.92 -0.32
N ARG A 17 3.38 -9.10 -0.48
CA ARG A 17 4.60 -9.46 0.28
C ARG A 17 5.80 -8.57 -0.04
N LEU A 18 5.92 -8.13 -1.29
CA LEU A 18 6.93 -7.14 -1.69
C LEU A 18 6.65 -5.78 -1.05
N ALA A 19 5.39 -5.33 -1.08
CA ALA A 19 4.99 -4.04 -0.51
C ALA A 19 5.09 -3.99 1.02
N ASN A 20 4.95 -5.12 1.71
CA ASN A 20 4.84 -5.18 3.17
C ASN A 20 6.17 -4.96 3.92
N SER A 21 7.31 -4.81 3.22
CA SER A 21 8.59 -4.55 3.89
C SER A 21 9.55 -3.75 3.00
N PRO A 22 10.14 -2.64 3.48
CA PRO A 22 11.05 -1.80 2.68
C PRO A 22 12.27 -2.55 2.19
N ARG A 23 12.79 -3.51 2.99
CA ARG A 23 13.91 -4.37 2.59
C ARG A 23 13.58 -5.21 1.36
N ASN A 24 12.37 -5.78 1.31
CA ASN A 24 11.95 -6.62 0.19
C ASN A 24 11.78 -5.78 -1.07
N LEU A 25 11.31 -4.55 -0.93
CA LEU A 25 11.20 -3.61 -2.05
C LEU A 25 12.59 -3.29 -2.64
N ILE A 26 13.57 -2.93 -1.81
CA ILE A 26 14.94 -2.66 -2.28
C ILE A 26 15.56 -3.90 -2.94
N LEU A 27 15.47 -5.07 -2.30
CA LEU A 27 16.03 -6.31 -2.83
C LEU A 27 15.38 -6.70 -4.17
N SER A 28 14.06 -6.52 -4.29
CA SER A 28 13.34 -6.82 -5.54
C SER A 28 13.68 -5.85 -6.66
N TYR A 29 13.92 -4.58 -6.36
CA TYR A 29 14.36 -3.58 -7.32
C TYR A 29 15.75 -3.90 -7.86
N LEU A 30 16.70 -4.22 -6.96
CA LEU A 30 18.05 -4.62 -7.35
C LEU A 30 18.04 -5.92 -8.17
N LEU A 31 17.22 -6.90 -7.75
CA LEU A 31 17.04 -8.14 -8.50
C LEU A 31 16.50 -7.87 -9.91
N LEU A 32 15.51 -6.98 -10.05
CA LEU A 32 14.96 -6.61 -11.33
C LEU A 32 16.01 -5.98 -12.25
N ILE A 33 16.88 -5.10 -11.74
CA ILE A 33 17.99 -4.52 -12.50
C ILE A 33 18.91 -5.62 -13.02
N VAL A 34 19.31 -6.57 -12.17
CA VAL A 34 20.18 -7.68 -12.56
C VAL A 34 19.52 -8.57 -13.61
N VAL A 35 18.25 -8.92 -13.42
CA VAL A 35 17.48 -9.74 -14.37
C VAL A 35 17.37 -9.03 -15.72
N CYS A 36 17.00 -7.74 -15.73
CA CYS A 36 16.88 -6.97 -16.96
C CYS A 36 18.24 -6.76 -17.64
N SER A 37 19.32 -6.58 -16.90
CA SER A 37 20.68 -6.51 -17.44
C SER A 37 21.07 -7.81 -18.16
N VAL A 38 20.82 -8.97 -17.55
CA VAL A 38 21.10 -10.28 -18.16
C VAL A 38 20.26 -10.52 -19.40
N LEU A 39 18.97 -10.16 -19.36
CA LEU A 39 18.09 -10.30 -20.52
C LEU A 39 18.47 -9.32 -21.65
N TYR A 40 18.84 -8.09 -21.33
CA TYR A 40 19.32 -7.11 -22.30
C TYR A 40 20.57 -7.64 -23.02
N ARG A 41 21.55 -8.12 -22.27
CA ARG A 41 22.73 -8.78 -22.82
C ARG A 41 22.37 -9.94 -23.74
N PHE A 42 21.38 -10.74 -23.36
CA PHE A 42 20.97 -11.90 -24.15
C PHE A 42 20.41 -11.49 -25.53
N PHE A 43 19.60 -10.41 -25.60
CA PHE A 43 18.99 -9.96 -26.85
C PHE A 43 19.89 -9.04 -27.68
N GLU A 44 20.62 -8.12 -27.05
CA GLU A 44 21.42 -7.09 -27.72
C GLU A 44 22.92 -7.48 -27.83
N ARG A 45 23.35 -8.54 -27.13
CA ARG A 45 24.74 -9.05 -27.14
C ARG A 45 25.81 -8.05 -26.69
N GLU A 46 25.39 -7.04 -25.92
CA GLU A 46 26.25 -6.00 -25.35
C GLU A 46 27.13 -6.51 -24.19
N SER A 47 28.10 -5.69 -23.78
CA SER A 47 28.95 -5.99 -22.63
C SER A 47 28.13 -6.06 -21.33
N LEU A 48 28.65 -6.75 -20.30
CA LEU A 48 28.00 -6.82 -18.99
C LEU A 48 27.86 -5.42 -18.34
N GLY A 49 28.87 -4.57 -18.51
CA GLY A 49 28.87 -3.22 -17.99
C GLY A 49 27.78 -2.37 -18.64
N ASP A 50 27.73 -2.39 -19.97
CA ASP A 50 26.76 -1.60 -20.74
C ASP A 50 25.32 -2.07 -20.51
N SER A 51 25.13 -3.39 -20.40
CA SER A 51 23.81 -3.96 -20.11
C SER A 51 23.32 -3.61 -18.70
N LEU A 52 24.23 -3.59 -17.71
CA LEU A 52 23.90 -3.17 -16.35
C LEU A 52 23.62 -1.66 -16.30
N TRP A 53 24.46 -0.86 -16.95
CA TRP A 53 24.29 0.58 -17.06
C TRP A 53 22.94 0.92 -17.69
N TRP A 54 22.60 0.31 -18.83
CA TRP A 54 21.31 0.48 -19.47
C TRP A 54 20.14 0.16 -18.54
N ALA A 55 20.22 -0.97 -17.82
CA ALA A 55 19.18 -1.38 -16.89
C ALA A 55 19.03 -0.38 -15.73
N VAL A 56 20.14 0.13 -15.18
CA VAL A 56 20.13 1.14 -14.11
C VAL A 56 19.54 2.47 -14.60
N VAL A 57 20.00 2.99 -15.74
CA VAL A 57 19.54 4.27 -16.30
C VAL A 57 18.05 4.21 -16.68
N THR A 58 17.60 3.08 -17.21
CA THR A 58 16.19 2.88 -17.57
C THR A 58 15.32 2.66 -16.33
N ALA A 59 15.73 1.82 -15.39
CA ALA A 59 14.98 1.54 -14.17
C ALA A 59 14.93 2.73 -13.19
N SER A 60 15.93 3.61 -13.24
CA SER A 60 15.93 4.88 -12.50
C SER A 60 15.11 5.97 -13.19
N THR A 61 14.54 5.71 -14.36
CA THR A 61 13.79 6.66 -15.20
C THR A 61 14.60 7.87 -15.68
N VAL A 62 15.93 7.83 -15.57
CA VAL A 62 16.82 8.91 -16.04
C VAL A 62 16.88 8.95 -17.56
N GLY A 63 17.10 7.79 -18.20
CA GLY A 63 16.97 7.65 -19.66
C GLY A 63 17.94 8.51 -20.49
N TYR A 64 19.25 8.42 -20.25
CA TYR A 64 20.25 9.18 -21.04
C TYR A 64 20.18 8.92 -22.56
N GLY A 65 19.76 7.71 -22.97
CA GLY A 65 19.58 7.36 -24.37
C GLY A 65 20.89 7.05 -25.13
N ASP A 66 22.00 6.98 -24.42
CA ASP A 66 23.32 6.58 -24.92
C ASP A 66 23.35 5.10 -25.35
N ILE A 67 22.67 4.24 -24.59
CA ILE A 67 22.46 2.82 -24.91
C ILE A 67 20.96 2.57 -25.02
N SER A 68 20.53 1.92 -26.10
CA SER A 68 19.12 1.60 -26.33
C SER A 68 18.96 0.31 -27.15
N PRO A 69 17.86 -0.44 -26.94
CA PRO A 69 17.65 -1.71 -27.63
C PRO A 69 17.43 -1.50 -29.14
N GLY A 70 18.31 -2.11 -29.95
CA GLY A 70 18.20 -2.14 -31.39
C GLY A 70 17.24 -3.22 -31.89
N THR A 71 17.13 -4.34 -31.16
CA THR A 71 16.31 -5.49 -31.56
C THR A 71 14.84 -5.33 -31.19
N TRP A 72 13.96 -6.01 -31.94
CA TRP A 72 12.54 -6.05 -31.62
C TRP A 72 12.28 -6.62 -30.21
N GLN A 73 12.97 -7.72 -29.87
CA GLN A 73 12.87 -8.38 -28.58
C GLN A 73 13.35 -7.47 -27.44
N GLY A 74 14.48 -6.79 -27.63
CA GLY A 74 15.01 -5.81 -26.67
C GLY A 74 14.03 -4.66 -26.43
N ARG A 75 13.36 -4.16 -27.48
CA ARG A 75 12.34 -3.11 -27.37
C ARG A 75 11.11 -3.55 -26.59
N VAL A 76 10.60 -4.76 -26.84
CA VAL A 76 9.48 -5.33 -26.07
C VAL A 76 9.85 -5.45 -24.59
N MET A 77 11.04 -5.97 -24.31
CA MET A 77 11.53 -6.08 -22.93
C MET A 77 11.68 -4.70 -22.26
N ALA A 78 12.23 -3.71 -22.97
CA ALA A 78 12.35 -2.34 -22.46
C ALA A 78 10.98 -1.73 -22.14
N ALA A 79 9.99 -1.92 -23.02
CA ALA A 79 8.62 -1.48 -22.78
C ALA A 79 8.03 -2.14 -21.52
N VAL A 80 8.31 -3.43 -21.29
CA VAL A 80 7.88 -4.12 -20.06
C VAL A 80 8.57 -3.55 -18.83
N LEU A 81 9.89 -3.34 -18.87
CA LEU A 81 10.65 -2.76 -17.76
C LEU A 81 10.10 -1.37 -17.38
N ILE A 82 9.92 -0.50 -18.38
CA ILE A 82 9.37 0.86 -18.18
C ILE A 82 7.95 0.77 -17.58
N SER A 83 7.10 -0.12 -18.12
CA SER A 83 5.74 -0.30 -17.61
C SER A 83 5.73 -0.78 -16.15
N VAL A 84 6.61 -1.71 -15.78
CA VAL A 84 6.74 -2.20 -14.40
C VAL A 84 7.24 -1.10 -13.46
N MET A 85 8.19 -0.26 -13.90
CA MET A 85 8.64 0.89 -13.10
C MET A 85 7.50 1.84 -12.78
N VAL A 86 6.79 2.29 -13.82
CA VAL A 86 5.74 3.32 -13.68
C VAL A 86 4.50 2.79 -12.95
N LEU A 87 4.07 1.56 -13.24
CA LEU A 87 2.81 1.03 -12.70
C LEU A 87 2.96 0.37 -11.33
N ILE A 88 4.15 -0.09 -10.96
CA ILE A 88 4.34 -0.91 -9.76
C ILE A 88 5.38 -0.31 -8.83
N VAL A 89 6.63 -0.16 -9.29
CA VAL A 89 7.74 0.16 -8.38
C VAL A 89 7.65 1.59 -7.85
N VAL A 90 7.46 2.58 -8.74
CA VAL A 90 7.36 3.99 -8.32
C VAL A 90 6.16 4.22 -7.37
N PRO A 91 4.92 3.77 -7.67
CA PRO A 91 3.79 3.92 -6.75
C PRO A 91 4.01 3.24 -5.40
N LEU A 92 4.61 2.05 -5.36
CA LEU A 92 4.89 1.34 -4.11
C LEU A 92 5.90 2.08 -3.24
N ILE A 93 6.96 2.62 -3.85
CA ILE A 93 7.94 3.45 -3.14
C ILE A 93 7.24 4.70 -2.58
N THR A 94 6.50 5.42 -3.43
CA THR A 94 5.78 6.63 -3.03
C THR A 94 4.79 6.35 -1.90
N ALA A 95 3.99 5.30 -2.00
CA ALA A 95 3.04 4.90 -0.95
C ALA A 95 3.74 4.54 0.37
N HIS A 96 4.90 3.88 0.31
CA HIS A 96 5.67 3.52 1.50
C HIS A 96 6.26 4.75 2.20
N PHE A 97 6.72 5.75 1.46
CA PHE A 97 7.20 7.00 2.05
C PHE A 97 6.05 7.87 2.54
N ALA A 98 4.96 7.97 1.78
CA ALA A 98 3.76 8.70 2.16
C ALA A 98 3.20 8.17 3.48
N SER A 99 3.10 6.84 3.67
CA SER A 99 2.59 6.26 4.92
C SER A 99 3.45 6.53 6.16
N LYS A 100 4.74 6.87 5.98
CA LYS A 100 5.62 7.28 7.08
C LYS A 100 5.59 8.78 7.36
N LEU A 101 5.35 9.59 6.33
CA LEU A 101 5.29 11.05 6.43
C LEU A 101 3.91 11.55 6.86
N ILE A 102 2.86 10.81 6.50
CA ILE A 102 1.51 11.03 6.99
C ILE A 102 1.51 10.61 8.46
N VAL A 103 1.69 11.59 9.34
CA VAL A 103 1.29 11.50 10.73
C VAL A 103 -0.23 11.37 10.70
N ASP A 104 -0.72 10.19 11.02
CA ASP A 104 -2.16 9.93 11.06
C ASP A 104 -2.76 10.66 12.26
N HIS A 105 -3.15 11.92 12.04
CA HIS A 105 -3.81 12.74 13.06
C HIS A 105 -5.27 12.27 13.30
N ASP A 106 -5.77 11.37 12.45
CA ASP A 106 -7.06 10.68 12.54
C ASP A 106 -6.91 9.22 13.04
N ALA A 107 -5.70 8.77 13.40
CA ALA A 107 -5.48 7.52 14.13
C ALA A 107 -5.93 7.63 15.60
N PHE A 108 -7.09 8.25 15.82
CA PHE A 108 -7.85 8.19 17.06
C PHE A 108 -8.45 6.79 17.22
N ARG A 109 -7.60 5.81 17.57
CA ARG A 109 -7.98 4.40 17.59
C ARG A 109 -7.83 3.83 18.98
N HIS A 110 -9.00 3.46 19.52
CA HIS A 110 -9.25 2.85 20.83
C HIS A 110 -9.10 3.78 22.03
N GLU A 111 -7.98 4.47 22.22
CA GLU A 111 -7.78 5.26 23.45
C GLU A 111 -8.81 6.41 23.58
N GLU A 112 -8.98 7.24 22.56
CA GLU A 112 -10.01 8.30 22.59
C GLU A 112 -11.44 7.75 22.61
N GLN A 113 -11.68 6.60 21.97
CA GLN A 113 -13.00 5.97 22.00
C GLN A 113 -13.31 5.42 23.40
N GLU A 114 -12.31 4.89 24.10
CA GLU A 114 -12.44 4.46 25.49
C GLU A 114 -12.59 5.67 26.42
N GLU A 115 -11.86 6.75 26.20
CA GLU A 115 -11.98 7.99 26.94
C GLU A 115 -13.38 8.60 26.78
N LEU A 116 -13.88 8.70 25.55
CA LEU A 116 -15.23 9.19 25.28
C LEU A 116 -16.31 8.31 25.92
N LYS A 117 -16.16 6.97 25.85
CA LYS A 117 -17.08 6.03 26.53
C LYS A 117 -17.01 6.16 28.05
N ASN A 118 -15.82 6.39 28.61
CA ASN A 118 -15.64 6.61 30.05
C ASN A 118 -16.30 7.92 30.49
N ASN A 119 -16.12 8.99 29.72
CA ASN A 119 -16.74 10.28 29.96
C ASN A 119 -18.28 10.19 29.90
N LEU A 120 -18.84 9.49 28.91
CA LEU A 120 -20.29 9.25 28.83
C LEU A 120 -20.82 8.43 30.01
N ARG A 121 -20.10 7.37 30.42
CA ARG A 121 -20.43 6.59 31.62
C ARG A 121 -20.40 7.44 32.88
N HIS A 122 -19.44 8.36 32.98
CA HIS A 122 -19.32 9.28 34.10
C HIS A 122 -20.50 10.26 34.16
N VAL A 123 -20.80 10.93 33.04
CA VAL A 123 -21.96 11.84 32.94
C VAL A 123 -23.26 11.12 33.26
N ARG A 124 -23.47 9.89 32.75
CA ARG A 124 -24.65 9.09 33.05
C ARG A 124 -24.81 8.83 34.56
N ARG A 125 -23.73 8.47 35.26
CA ARG A 125 -23.78 8.24 36.72
C ARG A 125 -24.15 9.51 37.49
N LEU A 126 -23.59 10.66 37.10
CA LEU A 126 -23.95 11.94 37.72
C LEU A 126 -25.43 12.26 37.53
N LEU A 127 -25.98 12.00 36.34
CA LEU A 127 -27.41 12.17 36.08
C LEU A 127 -28.27 11.22 36.92
N GLU A 128 -27.88 9.95 37.05
CA GLU A 128 -28.57 8.96 37.89
C GLU A 128 -28.54 9.36 39.38
N GLU A 129 -27.41 9.87 39.90
CA GLU A 129 -27.31 10.38 41.26
C GLU A 129 -28.19 11.61 41.51
N LEU A 130 -28.22 12.56 40.57
CA LEU A 130 -29.08 13.75 40.66
C LEU A 130 -30.57 13.38 40.59
N ALA A 131 -30.94 12.46 39.70
CA ALA A 131 -32.30 11.95 39.57
C ALA A 131 -32.77 11.26 40.87
N ALA A 132 -31.91 10.45 41.48
CA ALA A 132 -32.18 9.82 42.77
C ALA A 132 -32.37 10.84 43.90
N ARG A 133 -31.53 11.89 43.96
CA ARG A 133 -31.68 12.99 44.94
C ARG A 133 -32.96 13.78 44.77
N GLN A 134 -33.46 13.90 43.55
CA GLN A 134 -34.69 14.63 43.24
C GLN A 134 -35.95 13.74 43.27
N GLY A 135 -35.81 12.45 43.54
CA GLY A 135 -36.94 11.50 43.54
C GLY A 135 -37.56 11.27 42.16
N VAL A 136 -36.81 11.59 41.09
CA VAL A 136 -37.25 11.43 39.71
C VAL A 136 -36.77 10.07 39.22
N THR A 137 -37.67 9.10 39.08
CA THR A 137 -37.36 7.84 38.38
C THR A 137 -37.32 8.12 36.89
N ALA A 138 -36.14 8.00 36.28
CA ALA A 138 -36.00 7.94 34.84
C ALA A 138 -36.77 6.71 34.34
N GLU A 139 -37.81 6.91 33.53
CA GLU A 139 -38.39 5.81 32.76
C GLU A 139 -37.27 5.19 31.92
N ASP A 140 -37.11 3.88 32.06
CA ASP A 140 -36.11 3.08 31.37
C ASP A 140 -36.42 3.07 29.86
N SER A 141 -35.96 4.08 29.14
CA SER A 141 -35.84 4.02 27.68
C SER A 141 -34.62 3.14 27.33
N ALA A 142 -34.67 1.88 27.76
CA ALA A 142 -33.76 0.83 27.32
C ALA A 142 -33.93 0.48 25.83
N ASP A 143 -34.92 1.07 25.14
CA ASP A 143 -35.08 0.86 23.71
C ASP A 143 -34.02 1.67 22.94
N PRO A 144 -33.18 1.01 22.13
CA PRO A 144 -32.30 1.71 21.21
C PRO A 144 -33.15 2.63 20.33
N PRO A 145 -32.70 3.87 20.02
CA PRO A 145 -33.39 4.70 19.04
C PRO A 145 -33.60 3.88 17.76
N PRO A 146 -34.82 3.87 17.18
CA PRO A 146 -35.12 3.05 16.02
C PRO A 146 -34.11 3.33 14.92
N ALA A 147 -33.57 2.26 14.32
CA ALA A 147 -32.57 2.35 13.27
C ALA A 147 -33.06 3.34 12.18
N PRO A 148 -32.18 4.21 11.65
CA PRO A 148 -32.59 5.18 10.64
C PRO A 148 -33.26 4.44 9.48
N SER A 149 -34.48 4.86 9.13
CA SER A 149 -35.21 4.23 8.03
C SER A 149 -34.45 4.46 6.73
N ASP A 150 -33.95 3.38 6.12
CA ASP A 150 -33.39 3.42 4.77
C ASP A 150 -34.41 4.04 3.81
N ARG A 151 -34.14 5.29 3.40
CA ARG A 151 -34.79 5.98 2.28
C ARG A 151 -33.69 6.47 1.35
#